data_AF-A0A2D9F2Z1-F1
#
_entry.id   AF-A0A2D9F2Z1-F1
#
_cell.length_a   1.000
_cell.length_b   1.000
_cell.length_c   1.000
_cell.angle_alpha   90.00
_cell.angle_beta   90.00
_cell.angle_gamma   90.00
#
_symmetry.space_group_name_H-M   'P 1'
#
loop_
_entity.id
_entity.type
_entity.pdbx_description
1 polymer ?
#
loop_
_entity_poly.entity_id
_entity_poly.type
_entity_poly.pdbx_seq_one_letter_code
_entity_poly.pdbx_strand_id
1 'polypeptide(L)' 'MADTIQFDLVSPERLVASEPVEMVVVPGGEGDLGVLPGHS' A
#
# COMPACT_ATOMS: atom_id res chain seq x y z
N MET A 1 -15.37 10.88 6.48
CA MET A 1 -14.45 9.78 6.85
C MET A 1 -13.58 9.57 5.63
N ALA A 2 -12.26 9.63 5.78
CA ALA A 2 -11.37 9.23 4.71
C ALA A 2 -11.44 7.70 4.62
N ASP A 3 -11.67 7.16 3.43
CA ASP A 3 -11.62 5.72 3.21
C ASP A 3 -10.15 5.28 3.32
N THR A 4 -9.89 4.26 4.14
CA THR A 4 -8.54 3.73 4.38
C THR A 4 -8.45 2.28 3.94
N ILE A 5 -7.29 1.87 3.43
CA ILE A 5 -6.95 0.48 3.10
C ILE A 5 -5.94 -0.09 4.11
N GLN A 6 -6.03 -1.39 4.39
CA GLN A 6 -5.00 -2.07 5.17
C GLN A 6 -3.77 -2.26 4.28
N PHE A 7 -2.61 -1.74 4.71
CA PHE A 7 -1.35 -1.91 4.02
C PHE A 7 -0.39 -2.77 4.85
N ASP A 8 0.04 -3.89 4.28
CA ASP A 8 1.01 -4.80 4.90
C ASP A 8 2.27 -4.90 4.03
N LEU A 9 3.38 -4.34 4.53
CA LEU A 9 4.69 -4.48 3.90
C LEU A 9 5.42 -5.67 4.49
N VAL A 10 5.51 -6.75 3.73
CA VAL A 10 6.19 -7.99 4.13
C VAL A 10 7.53 -8.15 3.42
N SER A 11 8.56 -8.45 4.20
CA SER A 11 9.85 -8.92 3.70
C SER A 11 9.96 -10.44 3.92
N PRO A 12 10.90 -11.14 3.26
CA PRO A 12 11.09 -12.58 3.47
C PRO A 12 11.38 -12.97 4.92
N GLU A 13 12.01 -12.08 5.69
CA GLU A 13 12.40 -12.33 7.08
C GLU A 13 11.28 -12.00 8.08
N ARG A 14 10.49 -10.95 7.80
CA ARG A 14 9.49 -10.39 8.73
C ARG A 14 8.53 -9.42 8.08
N LEU A 15 7.44 -9.14 8.78
CA LEU A 15 6.56 -8.01 8.51
C LEU A 15 7.25 -6.71 8.94
N VAL A 16 7.32 -5.73 8.03
CA VAL A 16 8.05 -4.47 8.19
C VAL A 16 7.10 -3.35 8.63
N ALA A 17 5.90 -3.30 8.06
CA ALA A 17 4.85 -2.34 8.41
C ALA A 17 3.46 -2.96 8.23
N SER A 18 2.52 -2.58 9.09
CA SER A 18 1.10 -2.97 9.01
C SER A 18 0.27 -1.85 9.62
N GLU A 19 -0.38 -1.07 8.76
CA GLU A 19 -1.20 0.07 9.19
C GLU A 19 -2.29 0.44 8.17
N PRO A 20 -3.39 1.05 8.64
CA PRO A 20 -4.42 1.60 7.77
C PRO A 20 -3.93 2.91 7.14
N VAL A 21 -3.86 2.96 5.80
CA VAL A 21 -3.39 4.12 5.02
C VAL A 21 -4.45 4.58 4.02
N GLU A 22 -4.37 5.85 3.61
CA GLU A 22 -5.29 6.42 2.63
C GLU A 22 -4.90 6.10 1.17
N MET A 23 -3.60 5.99 0.89
CA MET A 23 -3.06 5.71 -0.44
C MET A 23 -1.71 5.01 -0.31
N VAL A 24 -1.43 4.08 -1.22
CA VAL A 24 -0.11 3.44 -1.36
C VAL A 24 0.49 3.86 -2.69
N VAL A 25 1.75 4.33 -2.67
CA VAL A 25 2.51 4.63 -3.89
C VAL A 25 3.71 3.69 -3.96
N VAL A 26 3.79 2.90 -5.04
CA VAL A 26 4.88 1.94 -5.26
C VAL A 26 5.64 2.31 -6.53
N PRO A 27 6.97 2.49 -6.45
CA PRO A 27 7.78 2.68 -7.66
C PRO A 27 7.82 1.37 -8.45
N GLY A 28 7.33 1.39 -9.68
CA GLY A 28 7.35 0.30 -10.64
C GLY A 28 8.37 0.50 -11.76
N GLY A 29 8.55 -0.51 -12.60
CA GLY A 29 9.49 -0.45 -13.73
C GLY A 29 9.10 0.55 -14.83
N GLU A 30 7.81 0.86 -14.96
CA GLU A 30 7.26 1.80 -15.94
C GLU A 30 6.89 3.17 -15.33
N GLY A 31 7.07 3.35 -14.01
CA GLY A 31 6.68 4.56 -13.27
C GLY A 31 6.02 4.23 -11.94
N ASP A 32 5.41 5.24 -11.31
CA ASP A 32 4.80 5.10 -9.98
C ASP A 32 3.37 4.54 -10.08
N LEU A 33 3.10 3.48 -9.31
CA LEU A 33 1.77 2.90 -9.14
C LEU A 33 1.11 3.45 -7.87
N GLY A 34 0.04 4.22 -8.04
CA GLY A 34 -0.82 4.68 -6.95
C GLY A 34 -2.03 3.77 -6.75
N VAL A 35 -2.19 3.19 -5.56
CA VAL A 35 -3.34 2.39 -5.16
C VAL A 35 -4.19 3.17 -4.16
N LEU A 36 -5.46 3.36 -4.50
CA LEU A 36 -6.48 4.06 -3.71
C LEU A 36 -7.50 3.08 -3.11
N PRO A 37 -8.29 3.51 -2.12
CA PRO A 37 -9.37 2.72 -1.55
C PRO A 37 -10.41 2.33 -2.62
N GLY A 38 -10.76 1.05 -2.68
CA GLY A 38 -11.74 0.51 -3.65
C GLY A 38 -11.16 0.02 -4.98
N HIS A 39 -9.84 0.02 -5.15
CA HIS A 39 -9.19 -0.62 -6.31
C HIS A 39 -9.34 -2.16 -6.24
N SER A 40 -9.89 -2.78 -7.30
CA SER A 40 -10.11 -4.23 -7.44
C SER A 40 -9.14 -4.89 -8.40
#